data_AF-A0A4P7W454-F1
#
_entry.id   AF-A0A4P7W454-F1
#
_cell.length_a   1.000
_cell.length_b   1.000
_cell.length_c   1.000
_cell.angle_alpha   90.00
_cell.angle_beta   90.00
_cell.angle_gamma   90.00
#
_symmetry.space_group_name_H-M   'P 1'
#
loop_
_entity.id
_entity.type
_entity.pdbx_description
1 polymer ?
#
loop_
_entity_poly.entity_id
_entity_poly.type
_entity_poly.pdbx_seq_one_letter_code
_entity_poly.pdbx_strand_id
1 'polypeptide(L)'
;MTSFSISEEFLRRIFFIEKEGLVRSLDIVLDFKATNKTLKLWPFIAQTIGRCHLADNHSKILLVSNEQWKVAVVMSQNLTRGNRYESGFITTDTAVFDSLYQQLDYVITRQSVPFHDIFSQTVDHH
;
A
#
# COMPACT_ATOMS: atom_id res chain seq x y z
N MET A 1 2.13 -4.04 -0.76
CA MET A 1 0.79 -4.13 -0.13
C MET A 1 -0.21 -3.26 -0.88
N THR A 2 -1.50 -3.51 -0.72
CA THR A 2 -2.57 -2.76 -1.39
C THR A 2 -3.65 -2.33 -0.40
N SER A 3 -4.30 -1.22 -0.70
CA SER A 3 -5.51 -0.78 0.01
C SER A 3 -6.34 0.14 -0.87
N PHE A 4 -7.65 0.20 -0.63
CA PHE A 4 -8.47 1.23 -1.26
C PHE A 4 -8.17 2.60 -0.67
N SER A 5 -8.01 2.69 0.65
CA SER A 5 -7.69 3.95 1.34
C SER A 5 -6.70 3.73 2.48
N ILE A 6 -6.08 4.82 2.94
CA ILE A 6 -5.10 4.81 4.02
C ILE A 6 -5.39 5.94 5.01
N SER A 7 -5.10 5.71 6.31
CA SER A 7 -5.19 6.74 7.34
C SER A 7 -3.82 7.26 7.76
N GLU A 8 -3.80 8.47 8.32
CA GLU A 8 -2.58 9.06 8.88
C GLU A 8 -1.95 8.20 9.98
N GLU A 9 -2.78 7.60 10.85
CA GLU A 9 -2.30 6.70 11.90
C GLU A 9 -1.51 5.52 11.31
N PHE A 10 -1.99 4.94 10.21
CA PHE A 10 -1.32 3.82 9.56
C PHE A 10 -0.01 4.26 8.89
N LEU A 11 -0.02 5.42 8.22
CA LEU A 11 1.19 6.03 7.66
C LEU A 11 2.26 6.26 8.74
N ARG A 12 1.89 6.79 9.92
CA ARG A 12 2.83 6.98 11.04
C ARG A 12 3.47 5.65 11.47
N ARG A 13 2.71 4.56 11.49
CA ARG A 13 3.25 3.23 11.84
C ARG A 13 4.26 2.75 10.79
N ILE A 14 3.96 2.91 9.50
CA ILE A 14 4.91 2.59 8.42
C ILE A 14 6.20 3.39 8.59
N PHE A 15 6.09 4.69 8.84
CA PHE A 15 7.25 5.56 9.02
C PHE A 15 8.21 5.04 10.10
N PHE A 16 7.69 4.61 11.26
CA PHE A 16 8.52 4.06 12.32
C PHE A 16 9.15 2.71 11.95
N ILE A 17 8.38 1.82 11.31
CA ILE A 17 8.90 0.53 10.84
C ILE A 17 10.06 0.71 9.85
N GLU A 18 9.97 1.67 8.94
CA GLU A 18 11.06 1.98 8.01
C GLU A 18 12.25 2.63 8.73
N LYS A 19 12.01 3.56 9.67
CA LYS A 19 13.07 4.21 10.46
C LYS A 19 13.85 3.24 11.34
N GLU A 20 13.19 2.19 11.84
CA GLU A 20 13.83 1.11 12.60
C GLU A 20 14.64 0.15 11.72
N GLY A 21 14.57 0.28 10.39
CA GLY A 21 15.31 -0.57 9.45
C GLY A 21 14.74 -1.99 9.35
N LEU A 22 13.51 -2.22 9.82
CA LEU A 22 12.86 -3.53 9.80
C LEU A 22 12.39 -3.95 8.40
N VAL A 23 12.24 -2.98 7.49
CA VAL A 23 11.77 -3.21 6.13
C VAL A 23 12.82 -2.71 5.14
N ARG A 24 13.25 -3.62 4.26
CA ARG A 24 14.22 -3.31 3.19
C ARG A 24 13.58 -2.56 2.02
N SER A 25 12.32 -2.89 1.73
CA SER A 25 11.56 -2.30 0.62
C SER A 25 10.08 -2.39 0.90
N LEU A 26 9.35 -1.33 0.59
CA LEU A 26 7.91 -1.23 0.74
C LEU A 26 7.29 -0.62 -0.52
N ASP A 27 6.45 -1.39 -1.18
CA ASP A 27 5.60 -0.92 -2.28
C ASP A 27 4.15 -0.87 -1.79
N ILE A 28 3.47 0.26 -2.04
CA ILE A 28 2.07 0.46 -1.69
C ILE A 28 1.28 0.85 -2.93
N VAL A 29 0.19 0.12 -3.19
CA VAL A 29 -0.81 0.49 -4.21
C VAL A 29 -2.06 1.03 -3.52
N LEU A 30 -2.45 2.25 -3.87
CA LEU A 30 -3.66 2.91 -3.38
C LEU A 30 -4.65 3.19 -4.52
N ASP A 31 -5.92 3.34 -4.17
CA ASP A 31 -6.92 3.77 -5.12
C ASP A 31 -6.74 5.25 -5.50
N PHE A 32 -6.79 5.53 -6.80
CA PHE A 32 -6.63 6.90 -7.31
C PHE A 32 -7.75 7.83 -6.83
N LYS A 33 -9.02 7.40 -6.87
CA LYS A 33 -10.16 8.26 -6.53
C LYS A 33 -10.25 8.47 -5.02
N ALA A 34 -9.99 7.44 -4.22
CA ALA A 34 -9.97 7.56 -2.77
C ALA A 34 -8.84 8.48 -2.30
N THR A 35 -7.65 8.33 -2.87
CA THR A 35 -6.48 9.15 -2.51
C THR A 35 -6.71 10.63 -2.83
N ASN A 36 -7.38 10.95 -3.94
CA ASN A 36 -7.80 12.31 -4.29
C ASN A 36 -8.82 12.93 -3.32
N LYS A 37 -9.61 12.12 -2.60
CA LYS A 37 -10.51 12.65 -1.55
C LYS A 37 -9.74 13.02 -0.27
N THR A 38 -8.48 12.61 -0.17
CA THR A 38 -7.61 12.79 0.99
C THR A 38 -6.36 13.62 0.66
N LEU A 39 -6.50 14.70 -0.14
CA LEU A 39 -5.38 15.58 -0.54
C LEU A 39 -4.52 16.05 0.63
N LYS A 40 -5.12 16.28 1.80
CA LYS A 40 -4.42 16.68 3.02
C LYS A 40 -3.36 15.67 3.49
N LEU A 41 -3.51 14.39 3.15
CA LEU A 41 -2.57 13.34 3.50
C LEU A 41 -1.43 13.19 2.50
N TRP A 42 -1.50 13.85 1.34
CA TRP A 42 -0.53 13.67 0.26
C TRP A 42 0.90 14.01 0.66
N PRO A 43 1.19 15.14 1.34
CA PRO A 43 2.54 15.42 1.80
C PRO A 43 3.08 14.32 2.72
N PHE A 44 2.20 13.75 3.55
CA PHE A 44 2.61 12.71 4.49
C PHE A 44 2.86 11.36 3.80
N ILE A 45 2.06 11.02 2.79
CA ILE A 45 2.31 9.87 1.91
C ILE A 45 3.65 10.05 1.19
N ALA A 46 3.89 11.22 0.58
CA ALA A 46 5.11 11.52 -0.18
C ALA A 46 6.38 11.37 0.68
N GLN A 47 6.33 11.84 1.93
CA GLN A 47 7.45 11.80 2.87
C GLN A 47 7.68 10.42 3.50
N THR A 48 6.63 9.61 3.62
CA THR A 48 6.67 8.35 4.36
C THR A 48 6.87 7.14 3.45
N ILE A 49 6.29 7.15 2.26
CA ILE A 49 6.28 5.98 1.39
C ILE A 49 7.10 6.31 0.15
N GLY A 50 8.26 5.70 -0.01
CA GLY A 50 9.13 5.94 -1.17
C GLY A 50 8.57 5.38 -2.48
N ARG A 51 7.81 4.28 -2.44
CA ARG A 51 7.21 3.64 -3.62
C ARG A 51 5.71 3.50 -3.45
N CYS A 52 5.02 4.59 -3.78
CA CYS A 52 3.56 4.64 -3.76
C CYS A 52 3.03 4.71 -5.19
N HIS A 53 2.06 3.85 -5.51
CA HIS A 53 1.48 3.68 -6.83
C HIS A 53 -0.03 3.90 -6.75
N LEU A 54 -0.58 4.70 -7.66
CA LEU A 54 -2.03 4.91 -7.73
C LEU A 54 -2.61 4.12 -8.89
N ALA A 55 -3.64 3.33 -8.62
CA ALA A 55 -4.36 2.53 -9.62
C ALA A 55 -5.87 2.54 -9.34
N ASP A 56 -6.68 1.96 -10.24
CA ASP A 56 -8.05 1.56 -9.90
C ASP A 56 -7.96 0.30 -9.03
N ASN A 57 -8.00 0.47 -7.71
CA ASN A 57 -7.67 -0.60 -6.77
C ASN A 57 -8.66 -0.67 -5.61
N HIS A 58 -9.38 -1.79 -5.47
CA HIS A 58 -10.20 -2.07 -4.29
C HIS A 58 -9.67 -3.23 -3.44
N SER A 59 -8.54 -3.82 -3.79
CA SER A 59 -7.95 -4.91 -3.01
C SER A 59 -7.36 -4.40 -1.69
N LYS A 60 -7.34 -5.27 -0.66
CA LYS A 60 -6.59 -5.04 0.58
C LYS A 60 -5.75 -6.28 0.89
N ILE A 61 -4.50 -6.22 0.44
CA ILE A 61 -3.56 -7.35 0.47
C ILE A 61 -2.27 -6.89 1.11
N LEU A 62 -1.78 -7.66 2.08
CA LEU A 62 -0.44 -7.51 2.65
C LEU A 62 0.39 -8.75 2.31
N LEU A 63 1.46 -8.53 1.57
CA LEU A 63 2.46 -9.53 1.24
C LEU A 63 3.73 -9.16 1.99
N VAL A 64 4.24 -10.07 2.81
CA VAL A 64 5.50 -9.93 3.56
C VAL A 64 6.38 -11.12 3.23
N SER A 65 7.63 -10.85 2.88
CA SER A 65 8.61 -11.91 2.62
C SER A 65 9.98 -11.54 3.16
N ASN A 66 10.72 -12.56 3.56
CA ASN A 66 12.15 -12.48 3.83
C ASN A 66 12.84 -13.70 3.21
N GLU A 67 14.07 -13.98 3.62
CA GLU A 67 14.87 -15.11 3.09
C GLU A 67 14.28 -16.49 3.42
N GLN A 68 13.40 -16.59 4.42
CA GLN A 68 12.85 -17.85 4.91
C GLN A 68 11.33 -17.98 4.72
N TRP A 69 10.59 -16.88 4.82
CA TRP A 69 9.14 -16.88 4.90
C TRP A 69 8.52 -16.04 3.79
N LYS A 70 7.38 -16.53 3.29
CA LYS A 70 6.42 -15.78 2.47
C LYS A 70 5.08 -15.83 3.18
N VAL A 71 4.50 -14.67 3.46
CA VAL A 71 3.23 -14.53 4.18
C VAL A 71 2.31 -13.67 3.34
N ALA A 72 1.13 -14.21 3.03
CA ALA A 72 0.07 -13.48 2.35
C ALA A 72 -1.11 -13.29 3.29
N VAL A 73 -1.60 -12.05 3.35
CA VAL A 73 -2.77 -11.65 4.12
C VAL A 73 -3.74 -10.98 3.17
N VAL A 74 -4.96 -11.47 3.11
CA VAL A 74 -6.07 -10.81 2.37
C VAL A 74 -7.14 -10.43 3.38
N MET A 75 -7.58 -9.19 3.32
CA MET A 75 -8.51 -8.61 4.31
C MET A 75 -9.66 -7.88 3.61
N SER A 76 -10.80 -7.75 4.28
CA SER A 76 -11.85 -6.81 3.89
C SER A 76 -11.56 -5.37 4.37
N GLN A 77 -10.72 -5.24 5.39
CA GLN A 77 -10.36 -3.98 6.03
C GLN A 77 -9.30 -3.20 5.24
N ASN A 78 -9.51 -1.90 5.08
CA ASN A 78 -8.49 -0.98 4.56
C ASN A 78 -7.38 -0.74 5.60
N LEU A 79 -6.27 -0.14 5.16
CA LEU A 79 -5.18 0.34 6.03
C LEU A 79 -5.60 1.58 6.83
N THR A 80 -6.65 1.43 7.62
CA THR A 80 -7.29 2.43 8.48
C THR A 80 -7.63 1.80 9.83
N ARG A 81 -8.00 2.63 10.82
CA ARG A 81 -8.44 2.14 12.12
C ARG A 81 -9.74 1.34 11.97
N GLY A 82 -9.67 0.05 12.25
CA GLY A 82 -10.82 -0.86 12.20
C GLY A 82 -11.71 -0.69 13.42
N ASN A 83 -12.99 -0.37 13.20
CA ASN A 83 -14.04 -0.39 14.23
C ASN A 83 -15.22 -1.30 13.82
N ARG A 84 -15.00 -2.15 12.81
CA ARG A 84 -16.02 -3.01 12.19
C ARG A 84 -15.59 -4.46 12.29
N TYR A 85 -16.56 -5.36 12.14
CA TYR A 85 -16.28 -6.77 11.99
C TYR A 85 -15.74 -7.00 10.58
N GLU A 86 -14.54 -7.56 10.49
CA GLU A 86 -13.80 -7.71 9.24
C GLU A 86 -13.45 -9.18 9.04
N SER A 87 -13.44 -9.61 7.78
CA SER A 87 -13.01 -10.93 7.37
C SER A 87 -11.59 -10.86 6.82
N GLY A 88 -10.84 -11.93 7.00
CA GLY A 88 -9.54 -12.06 6.37
C GLY A 88 -9.02 -13.48 6.49
N PHE A 89 -8.01 -13.76 5.69
CA PHE A 89 -7.26 -15.00 5.81
C PHE A 89 -5.76 -14.70 5.75
N ILE A 90 -4.99 -15.55 6.43
CA ILE A 90 -3.53 -15.51 6.47
C ILE A 90 -3.04 -16.87 6.00
N THR A 91 -2.06 -16.88 5.10
CA THR A 91 -1.42 -18.10 4.63
C THR A 91 0.09 -17.92 4.47
N THR A 92 0.81 -19.02 4.68
CA THR A 92 2.23 -19.16 4.34
C THR A 92 2.46 -20.03 3.10
N ASP A 93 1.37 -20.36 2.39
CA ASP A 93 1.44 -21.07 1.10
C ASP A 93 2.16 -20.20 0.06
N THR A 94 3.27 -20.70 -0.44
CA THR A 94 4.13 -19.98 -1.38
C THR A 94 3.48 -19.80 -2.75
N ALA A 95 2.65 -20.75 -3.20
CA ALA A 95 1.96 -20.66 -4.47
C ALA A 95 0.89 -19.56 -4.44
N VAL A 96 0.16 -19.45 -3.32
CA VAL A 96 -0.80 -18.35 -3.12
C VAL A 96 -0.09 -17.00 -3.06
N PHE A 97 1.02 -16.91 -2.31
CA PHE A 97 1.81 -15.69 -2.24
C PHE A 97 2.31 -15.27 -3.62
N ASP A 98 2.92 -16.17 -4.37
CA ASP A 98 3.54 -15.86 -5.66
C ASP A 98 2.51 -15.45 -6.71
N SER A 99 1.33 -16.08 -6.70
CA SER A 99 0.19 -15.68 -7.54
C SER A 99 -0.28 -14.25 -7.22
N LEU A 100 -0.48 -13.93 -5.95
CA LEU A 100 -0.88 -12.57 -5.53
C LEU A 100 0.21 -11.54 -5.82
N TYR A 101 1.47 -11.90 -5.64
CA TYR A 101 2.61 -11.05 -5.95
C TYR A 101 2.68 -10.73 -7.44
N GLN A 102 2.51 -11.72 -8.32
CA GLN A 102 2.49 -11.50 -9.78
C GLN A 102 1.35 -10.57 -10.22
N GLN A 103 0.16 -10.72 -9.64
CA GLN A 103 -0.96 -9.83 -9.92
C GLN A 103 -0.67 -8.40 -9.45
N LEU A 104 -0.07 -8.25 -8.27
CA LEU A 104 0.31 -6.95 -7.73
C LEU A 104 1.40 -6.28 -8.57
N ASP A 105 2.43 -7.04 -8.96
CA ASP A 105 3.51 -6.56 -9.82
C ASP A 105 2.98 -6.10 -11.19
N TYR A 106 2.02 -6.84 -11.77
CA TYR A 106 1.34 -6.41 -12.98
C TYR A 106 0.61 -5.07 -12.81
N VAL A 107 -0.10 -4.87 -11.69
CA VAL A 107 -0.77 -3.60 -11.41
C VAL A 107 0.25 -2.47 -11.29
N ILE A 108 1.32 -2.67 -10.52
CA ILE A 108 2.38 -1.69 -10.32
C ILE A 108 3.03 -1.31 -11.66
N THR A 109 3.41 -2.30 -12.47
CA THR A 109 4.21 -2.08 -13.68
C THR A 109 3.38 -1.68 -14.91
N ARG A 110 2.09 -1.99 -14.96
CA ARG A 110 1.26 -1.81 -16.17
C ARG A 110 -0.01 -1.00 -15.98
N GLN A 111 -0.54 -0.88 -14.76
CA GLN A 111 -1.87 -0.31 -14.50
C GLN A 111 -1.88 0.77 -13.42
N SER A 112 -0.70 1.26 -13.04
CA SER A 112 -0.56 2.29 -12.03
C SER A 112 0.25 3.47 -12.55
N VAL A 113 0.13 4.57 -11.82
CA VAL A 113 0.92 5.79 -12.01
C VAL A 113 1.68 6.10 -10.72
N PRO A 114 2.96 6.50 -10.78
CA PRO A 114 3.71 6.84 -9.59
C PRO A 114 3.08 8.02 -8.85
N PHE A 115 2.84 7.87 -7.55
CA PHE A 115 2.23 8.92 -6.73
C PHE A 115 3.08 10.19 -6.71
N HIS A 116 4.40 10.06 -6.60
CA HIS A 116 5.32 11.20 -6.47
C HIS A 116 5.30 12.10 -7.70
N ASP A 117 5.14 11.53 -8.90
CA ASP A 117 5.04 12.32 -10.15
C ASP A 117 3.78 13.19 -10.13
N ILE A 118 2.65 12.64 -9.67
CA ILE A 118 1.38 13.36 -9.55
C ILE A 118 1.46 14.42 -8.44
N PHE A 119 2.08 14.07 -7.32
CA PHE A 119 2.26 14.98 -6.20
C PHE A 119 3.07 16.21 -6.62
N SER A 120 4.21 16.02 -7.29
CA SER A 120 5.05 17.12 -7.79
C SER A 120 4.28 18.04 -8.73
N GLN A 121 3.57 17.48 -9.72
CA GLN A 121 2.73 18.28 -10.63
C GLN A 121 1.67 19.09 -9.88
N THR A 122 1.06 18.53 -8.84
CA THR A 122 0.01 19.22 -8.07
C THR A 122 0.57 20.36 -7.23
N VAL A 123 1.77 20.20 -6.67
CA VAL A 123 2.44 21.24 -5.88
C VAL A 123 2.95 22.37 -6.76
N ASP A 124 3.48 22.07 -7.95
CA ASP A 124 4.01 23.08 -8.88
C ASP A 124 2.92 23.97 -9.52
N HIS A 125 1.66 23.57 -9.44
CA HIS A 125 0.50 24.33 -9.92
C HIS A 125 -0.16 25.23 -8.86
N HIS A 126 0.43 25.32 -7.66
CA HIS A 126 -0.04 26.15 -6.54
C HIS A 126 1.03 27.15 -6.07
#